data_AF-A0A7L3FYM7-F1
#
_entry.id   AF-A0A7L3FYM7-F1
#
_cell.length_a   1.000
_cell.length_b   1.000
_cell.length_c   1.000
_cell.angle_alpha   90.00
_cell.angle_beta   90.00
_cell.angle_gamma   90.00
#
_symmetry.space_group_name_H-M   'P 1'
#
loop_
_entity.id
_entity.type
_entity.pdbx_description
1 polymer ?
#
loop_
_entity_poly.entity_id
_entity_poly.type
_entity_poly.pdbx_seq_one_letter_code
_entity_poly.pdbx_strand_id
1 'polypeptide(L)'
;SSQEMKEIIETKKELDINYQELMSARQGNGETVTSKSLKSKQKLGKTEDQKSARHLSRRAMKHSALSVEDLRKIQAERQYASDVITVTMKTMYESGTFHSLIEAIEQEKAKKSKFHDILIRKEEGEKEIKSLEKQLQDVKKETEIELQNRDSMIAYLKDELQEMKTKTNRESCCMKKSTDFQVHQTQKKCRNAETLLEEEIKKLRSKTEEEIRVHTEIESSLRQHHKKVEEKLEYWVDKYENDTDAKDEELDALKASKAHNMETLQSLAEECQTFEETIISDRAEKAAKRRELEQDALELKSILKLQAWWRGTMVRRHLGPYQALVEMRKGRLAKQKEKGKKEKFGAKKKTR
;
A
#
# COMPACT_ATOMS: atom_id res chain seq x y z
N SER A 1 22.39 7.92 16.31
CA SER A 1 21.79 6.65 16.74
C SER A 1 22.35 5.42 16.02
N SER A 2 22.13 5.19 14.71
CA SER A 2 22.68 3.99 14.03
C SER A 2 24.20 4.04 13.82
N GLN A 3 24.77 5.23 13.61
CA GLN A 3 26.22 5.45 13.47
C GLN A 3 26.97 5.17 14.80
N GLU A 4 26.47 5.72 15.90
CA GLU A 4 27.05 5.54 17.24
C GLU A 4 26.99 4.08 17.70
N MET A 5 25.92 3.35 17.36
CA MET A 5 25.86 1.91 17.65
C MET A 5 26.88 1.11 16.85
N LYS A 6 27.24 1.53 15.63
CA LYS A 6 28.30 0.87 14.85
C LYS A 6 29.68 1.13 15.46
N GLU A 7 29.98 2.36 15.86
CA GLU A 7 31.23 2.70 16.55
C GLU A 7 31.39 1.94 17.88
N ILE A 8 30.31 1.77 18.65
CA ILE A 8 30.35 1.00 19.91
C ILE A 8 30.60 -0.50 19.65
N ILE A 9 30.07 -1.04 18.55
CA ILE A 9 30.31 -2.43 18.17
C ILE A 9 31.74 -2.62 17.67
N GLU A 10 32.29 -1.66 16.93
CA GLU A 10 33.64 -1.69 16.38
C GLU A 10 34.71 -1.57 17.48
N THR A 11 34.53 -0.63 18.41
CA THR A 11 35.40 -0.49 19.60
C THR A 11 35.36 -1.72 20.50
N LYS A 12 34.19 -2.37 20.63
CA LYS A 12 34.09 -3.62 21.38
C LYS A 12 34.82 -4.79 20.70
N LYS A 13 34.83 -4.85 19.37
CA LYS A 13 35.58 -5.86 18.61
C LYS A 13 37.09 -5.65 18.72
N GLU A 14 37.56 -4.40 18.65
CA GLU A 14 38.98 -4.08 18.85
C GLU A 14 39.46 -4.46 20.25
N LEU A 15 38.65 -4.22 21.28
CA LEU A 15 38.97 -4.63 22.66
C LEU A 15 39.06 -6.16 22.83
N ASP A 16 38.19 -6.92 22.16
CA ASP A 16 38.22 -8.40 22.19
C ASP A 16 39.46 -8.96 21.48
N ILE A 17 39.84 -8.38 20.33
CA ILE A 17 41.05 -8.77 19.60
C ILE A 17 42.30 -8.49 20.43
N ASN A 18 42.39 -7.29 21.04
CA ASN A 18 43.53 -6.90 21.86
C ASN A 18 43.65 -7.75 23.14
N TYR A 19 42.53 -8.14 23.74
CA TYR A 19 42.52 -9.09 24.86
C TYR A 19 43.01 -10.48 24.45
N GLN A 20 42.60 -10.97 23.27
CA GLN A 20 43.01 -12.26 22.75
C GLN A 20 44.49 -12.29 22.32
N GLU A 21 45.01 -11.18 21.81
CA GLU A 21 46.44 -10.98 21.54
C GLU A 21 47.27 -10.96 22.84
N LEU A 22 46.82 -10.27 23.88
CA LEU A 22 47.48 -10.27 25.19
C LEU A 22 47.51 -11.66 25.84
N MET A 23 46.43 -12.43 25.71
CA MET A 23 46.38 -13.80 26.21
C MET A 23 47.29 -14.75 25.41
N SER A 24 47.43 -14.53 24.10
CA SER A 24 48.33 -15.30 23.23
C SER A 24 49.80 -14.94 23.47
N ALA A 25 50.11 -13.66 23.69
CA ALA A 25 51.46 -13.18 24.02
C ALA A 25 51.97 -13.71 25.36
N ARG A 26 51.07 -13.98 26.32
CA ARG A 26 51.42 -14.58 27.62
C ARG A 26 51.77 -16.06 27.53
N GLN A 27 51.35 -16.75 26.48
CA GLN A 27 51.58 -18.18 26.30
C GLN A 27 52.84 -18.51 25.46
N GLY A 28 53.45 -17.48 24.84
CA GLY A 28 54.63 -17.62 23.97
C GLY A 28 56.01 -17.56 24.63
N ASN A 29 56.12 -17.18 25.90
CA ASN A 29 57.43 -16.99 26.59
C ASN A 29 57.78 -18.13 27.57
N GLY A 30 57.54 -19.38 27.16
CA GLY A 30 57.85 -20.56 27.96
C GLY A 30 58.80 -21.53 27.26
N GLU A 31 60.05 -21.14 27.04
CA GLU A 31 61.13 -22.08 26.67
C GLU A 31 61.99 -22.47 27.89
N THR A 32 61.71 -23.70 28.34
CA THR A 32 62.61 -24.74 28.85
C THR A 32 64.07 -24.40 29.18
N VAL A 33 64.48 -24.68 30.43
CA VAL A 33 65.81 -25.23 30.72
C VAL A 33 65.66 -26.60 31.36
N THR A 34 66.27 -27.58 30.70
CA THR A 34 66.29 -29.01 31.00
C THR A 34 67.55 -29.35 31.79
N SER A 35 67.46 -30.14 32.87
CA SER A 35 68.57 -31.03 33.25
C SER A 35 68.11 -32.23 34.08
N LYS A 36 68.47 -33.42 33.57
CA LYS A 36 68.24 -34.78 34.08
C LYS A 36 68.98 -35.07 35.40
N SER A 37 68.43 -35.98 36.21
CA SER A 37 69.00 -37.33 36.48
C SER A 37 68.99 -37.80 37.95
N LEU A 38 68.28 -38.93 38.15
CA LEU A 38 68.55 -40.13 38.97
C LEU A 38 68.85 -40.11 40.49
N LYS A 39 68.03 -40.97 41.14
CA LYS A 39 68.32 -42.04 42.13
C LYS A 39 68.53 -41.69 43.62
N SER A 40 67.46 -42.04 44.33
CA SER A 40 67.40 -43.20 45.26
C SER A 40 67.74 -43.01 46.75
N LYS A 41 66.88 -43.68 47.53
CA LYS A 41 67.06 -44.33 48.83
C LYS A 41 66.79 -43.52 50.11
N GLN A 42 65.61 -43.85 50.66
CA GLN A 42 65.43 -44.70 51.86
C GLN A 42 65.58 -44.05 53.25
N LYS A 43 64.60 -44.43 54.09
CA LYS A 43 64.62 -44.55 55.56
C LYS A 43 64.50 -43.22 56.33
N LEU A 44 63.89 -43.16 57.50
CA LEU A 44 63.14 -44.09 58.37
C LEU A 44 62.83 -43.22 59.59
N GLY A 45 61.56 -43.04 59.93
CA GLY A 45 61.20 -42.52 61.24
C GLY A 45 61.60 -43.56 62.29
N LYS A 46 62.52 -43.19 63.20
CA LYS A 46 62.83 -43.92 64.44
C LYS A 46 63.49 -42.99 65.48
N THR A 47 62.82 -42.94 66.63
CA THR A 47 63.34 -42.88 68.01
C THR A 47 64.24 -41.72 68.46
N GLU A 48 63.70 -40.96 69.42
CA GLU A 48 64.43 -39.97 70.23
C GLU A 48 65.45 -40.56 71.23
N ASP A 49 65.53 -41.87 71.44
CA ASP A 49 66.39 -42.42 72.50
C ASP A 49 67.86 -42.75 72.12
N GLN A 50 68.35 -42.32 70.96
CA GLN A 50 69.72 -42.65 70.49
C GLN A 50 70.72 -41.49 70.52
N LYS A 51 70.38 -40.34 71.14
CA LYS A 51 71.30 -39.19 71.27
C LYS A 51 72.08 -39.18 72.60
N SER A 52 71.57 -39.81 73.66
CA SER A 52 72.26 -39.83 74.97
C SER A 52 73.53 -40.69 74.97
N ALA A 53 73.55 -41.82 74.25
CA ALA A 53 74.71 -42.72 74.19
C ALA A 53 75.89 -42.19 73.35
N ARG A 54 75.66 -41.30 72.37
CA ARG A 54 76.74 -40.72 71.52
C ARG A 54 77.49 -39.57 72.20
N HIS A 55 76.85 -38.87 73.14
CA HIS A 55 77.51 -37.82 73.93
C HIS A 55 78.47 -38.37 74.99
N LEU A 56 78.25 -39.59 75.49
CA LEU A 56 79.18 -40.26 76.41
C LEU A 56 80.42 -40.83 75.69
N SER A 57 80.26 -41.35 74.46
CA SER A 57 81.37 -41.88 73.66
C SER A 57 82.33 -40.79 73.14
N ARG A 58 81.81 -39.59 72.80
CA ARG A 58 82.65 -38.46 72.36
C ARG A 58 83.41 -37.77 73.50
N ARG A 59 82.99 -37.97 74.75
CA ARG A 59 83.68 -37.47 75.95
C ARG A 59 84.74 -38.46 76.46
N ALA A 60 84.48 -39.77 76.32
CA ALA A 60 85.43 -40.82 76.71
C ALA A 60 86.67 -40.93 75.79
N MET A 61 86.57 -40.56 74.51
CA MET A 61 87.72 -40.59 73.58
C MET A 61 88.61 -39.34 73.59
N LYS A 62 88.23 -38.25 74.27
CA LYS A 62 89.03 -36.99 74.29
C LYS A 62 90.15 -36.96 75.33
N HIS A 63 90.26 -37.99 76.16
CA HIS A 63 91.31 -38.07 77.19
C HIS A 63 92.35 -39.18 76.91
N SER A 64 92.40 -39.73 75.68
CA SER A 64 93.22 -40.92 75.38
C SER A 64 94.24 -40.80 74.24
N ALA A 65 94.37 -39.65 73.57
CA ALA A 65 95.47 -39.42 72.64
C ALA A 65 95.66 -37.91 72.43
N LEU A 66 96.77 -37.34 72.89
CA LEU A 66 97.24 -36.05 72.39
C LEU A 66 97.36 -36.17 70.87
N SER A 67 96.80 -35.22 70.10
CA SER A 67 96.94 -35.28 68.65
C SER A 67 98.42 -35.13 68.28
N VAL A 68 98.86 -35.73 67.17
CA VAL A 68 100.24 -35.63 66.69
C VAL A 68 100.67 -34.16 66.52
N GLU A 69 99.72 -33.25 66.28
CA GLU A 69 99.94 -31.80 66.23
C GLU A 69 100.24 -31.22 67.62
N ASP A 70 99.48 -31.61 68.64
CA ASP A 70 99.69 -31.16 70.02
C ASP A 70 101.02 -31.68 70.56
N LEU A 71 101.38 -32.93 70.26
CA LEU A 71 102.69 -33.50 70.57
C LEU A 71 103.84 -32.76 69.86
N ARG A 72 103.68 -32.41 68.57
CA ARG A 72 104.66 -31.60 67.84
C ARG A 72 104.81 -30.20 68.41
N LYS A 73 103.70 -29.56 68.80
CA LYS A 73 103.69 -28.25 69.44
C LYS A 73 104.40 -28.30 70.80
N ILE A 74 104.10 -29.28 71.64
CA ILE A 74 104.76 -29.47 72.94
C ILE A 74 106.25 -29.77 72.76
N GLN A 75 106.64 -30.57 71.77
CA GLN A 75 108.05 -30.84 71.45
C GLN A 75 108.78 -29.56 71.00
N ALA A 76 108.15 -28.74 70.16
CA ALA A 76 108.70 -27.47 69.69
C ALA A 76 108.80 -26.43 70.83
N GLU A 77 107.80 -26.36 71.71
CA GLU A 77 107.82 -25.50 72.91
C GLU A 77 108.89 -25.94 73.91
N ARG A 78 109.08 -27.25 74.10
CA ARG A 78 110.15 -27.82 74.93
C ARG A 78 111.53 -27.52 74.36
N GLN A 79 111.70 -27.68 73.04
CA GLN A 79 112.96 -27.37 72.37
C GLN A 79 113.26 -25.88 72.48
N TYR A 80 112.29 -25.01 72.21
CA TYR A 80 112.42 -23.56 72.38
C TYR A 80 112.79 -23.16 73.81
N ALA A 81 112.16 -23.75 74.84
CA ALA A 81 112.54 -23.50 76.23
C ALA A 81 113.97 -23.98 76.54
N SER A 82 114.37 -25.14 76.03
CA SER A 82 115.75 -25.64 76.14
C SER A 82 116.76 -24.72 75.44
N ASP A 83 116.42 -24.22 74.25
CA ASP A 83 117.27 -23.31 73.49
C ASP A 83 117.40 -21.96 74.21
N VAL A 84 116.32 -21.42 74.78
CA VAL A 84 116.36 -20.20 75.58
C VAL A 84 117.20 -20.39 76.85
N ILE A 85 117.05 -21.52 77.55
CA ILE A 85 117.84 -21.81 78.77
C ILE A 85 119.32 -21.97 78.43
N THR A 86 119.68 -22.68 77.37
CA THR A 86 121.08 -22.88 76.96
C THR A 86 121.72 -21.57 76.48
N VAL A 87 121.01 -20.75 75.70
CA VAL A 87 121.48 -19.41 75.30
C VAL A 87 121.63 -18.49 76.52
N THR A 88 120.73 -18.58 77.50
CA THR A 88 120.81 -17.79 78.73
C THR A 88 121.97 -18.24 79.63
N MET A 89 122.19 -19.55 79.79
CA MET A 89 123.36 -20.09 80.51
C MET A 89 124.67 -19.64 79.86
N LYS A 90 124.74 -19.67 78.53
CA LYS A 90 125.92 -19.24 77.76
C LYS A 90 126.18 -17.75 77.93
N THR A 91 125.17 -16.90 77.76
CA THR A 91 125.29 -15.44 77.91
C THR A 91 125.58 -15.01 79.35
N MET A 92 125.12 -15.76 80.35
CA MET A 92 125.52 -15.57 81.75
C MET A 92 127.00 -15.95 81.99
N TYR A 93 127.47 -17.05 81.40
CA TYR A 93 128.87 -17.49 81.54
C TYR A 93 129.85 -16.54 80.84
N GLU A 94 129.48 -16.03 79.67
CA GLU A 94 130.35 -15.20 78.82
C GLU A 94 130.28 -13.71 79.16
N SER A 95 129.11 -13.20 79.55
CA SER A 95 128.84 -11.75 79.65
C SER A 95 128.22 -11.33 80.99
N GLY A 96 127.97 -12.27 81.91
CA GLY A 96 127.34 -12.00 83.21
C GLY A 96 125.90 -11.46 83.13
N THR A 97 125.25 -11.51 81.96
CA THR A 97 123.98 -10.82 81.68
C THR A 97 122.91 -11.81 81.20
N PHE A 98 121.63 -11.50 81.43
CA PHE A 98 120.48 -12.38 81.14
C PHE A 98 119.53 -11.82 80.06
N HIS A 99 120.05 -10.99 79.15
CA HIS A 99 119.27 -10.25 78.15
C HIS A 99 118.49 -11.18 77.19
N SER A 100 119.06 -12.34 76.83
CA SER A 100 118.39 -13.32 75.96
C SER A 100 117.07 -13.85 76.53
N LEU A 101 116.97 -13.99 77.85
CA LEU A 101 115.74 -14.40 78.51
C LEU A 101 114.71 -13.27 78.51
N ILE A 102 115.15 -12.02 78.70
CA ILE A 102 114.28 -10.84 78.64
C ILE A 102 113.66 -10.71 77.24
N GLU A 103 114.47 -10.82 76.18
CA GLU A 103 114.00 -10.74 74.80
C GLU A 103 113.01 -11.87 74.46
N ALA A 104 113.30 -13.11 74.87
CA ALA A 104 112.38 -14.24 74.68
C ALA A 104 111.03 -14.03 75.42
N ILE A 105 111.07 -13.47 76.63
CA ILE A 105 109.87 -13.11 77.40
C ILE A 105 109.09 -11.98 76.71
N GLU A 106 109.77 -10.96 76.17
CA GLU A 106 109.14 -9.87 75.43
C GLU A 106 108.51 -10.35 74.13
N GLN A 107 109.18 -11.24 73.39
CA GLN A 107 108.62 -11.87 72.20
C GLN A 107 107.38 -12.71 72.53
N GLU A 108 107.38 -13.49 73.61
CA GLU A 108 106.18 -14.23 74.06
C GLU A 108 105.06 -13.29 74.53
N LYS A 109 105.39 -12.20 75.24
CA LYS A 109 104.40 -11.16 75.59
C LYS A 109 103.80 -10.51 74.33
N ALA A 110 104.61 -10.19 73.32
CA ALA A 110 104.14 -9.61 72.07
C ALA A 110 103.27 -10.58 71.27
N LYS A 111 103.64 -11.87 71.19
CA LYS A 111 102.80 -12.92 70.60
C LYS A 111 101.47 -13.04 71.35
N LYS A 112 101.50 -13.08 72.69
CA LYS A 112 100.29 -13.15 73.52
C LYS A 112 99.37 -11.94 73.33
N SER A 113 99.93 -10.74 73.21
CA SER A 113 99.17 -9.52 72.89
C SER A 113 98.49 -9.62 71.52
N LYS A 114 99.24 -10.02 70.47
CA LYS A 114 98.68 -10.21 69.13
C LYS A 114 97.56 -11.26 69.10
N PHE A 115 97.72 -12.36 69.85
CA PHE A 115 96.65 -13.36 70.01
C PHE A 115 95.42 -12.79 70.71
N HIS A 116 95.61 -11.95 71.74
CA HIS A 116 94.51 -11.28 72.41
C HIS A 116 93.77 -10.32 71.46
N ASP A 117 94.48 -9.54 70.66
CA ASP A 117 93.88 -8.65 69.65
C ASP A 117 93.11 -9.43 68.57
N ILE A 118 93.65 -10.57 68.12
CA ILE A 118 92.95 -11.47 67.18
C ILE A 118 91.67 -12.02 67.83
N LEU A 119 91.72 -12.38 69.11
CA LEU A 119 90.57 -12.89 69.83
C LEU A 119 89.48 -11.83 69.98
N ILE A 120 89.84 -10.59 70.35
CA ILE A 120 88.91 -9.46 70.47
C ILE A 120 88.26 -9.18 69.11
N ARG A 121 89.04 -9.03 68.04
CA ARG A 121 88.50 -8.79 66.69
C ARG A 121 87.59 -9.92 66.22
N LYS A 122 87.91 -11.18 66.56
CA LYS A 122 87.04 -12.32 66.27
C LYS A 122 85.72 -12.22 67.04
N GLU A 123 85.76 -11.88 68.33
CA GLU A 123 84.56 -11.72 69.15
C GLU A 123 83.68 -10.56 68.64
N GLU A 124 84.30 -9.43 68.28
CA GLU A 124 83.62 -8.28 67.66
C GLU A 124 82.99 -8.66 66.32
N GLY A 125 83.73 -9.36 65.45
CA GLY A 125 83.21 -9.87 64.19
C GLY A 125 82.06 -10.87 64.38
N GLU A 126 82.12 -11.75 65.39
CA GLU A 126 81.00 -12.64 65.73
C GLU A 126 79.77 -11.86 66.23
N LYS A 127 79.96 -10.78 66.99
CA LYS A 127 78.86 -9.89 67.42
C LYS A 127 78.23 -9.17 66.22
N GLU A 128 79.05 -8.68 65.29
CA GLU A 128 78.59 -7.99 64.09
C GLU A 128 77.85 -8.95 63.13
N ILE A 129 78.37 -10.16 62.90
CA ILE A 129 77.69 -11.20 62.12
C ILE A 129 76.32 -11.53 62.75
N LYS A 130 76.26 -11.74 64.08
CA LYS A 130 74.98 -12.00 64.77
C LYS A 130 74.00 -10.83 64.64
N SER A 131 74.48 -9.59 64.68
CA SER A 131 73.65 -8.40 64.47
C SER A 131 73.09 -8.34 63.04
N LEU A 132 73.94 -8.57 62.04
CA LEU A 132 73.54 -8.60 60.62
C LEU A 132 72.59 -9.76 60.32
N GLU A 133 72.83 -10.94 60.88
CA GLU A 133 71.92 -12.09 60.78
C GLU A 133 70.53 -11.76 61.35
N LYS A 134 70.48 -11.07 62.49
CA LYS A 134 69.23 -10.61 63.09
C LYS A 134 68.52 -9.59 62.20
N GLN A 135 69.22 -8.57 61.71
CA GLN A 135 68.65 -7.59 60.79
C GLN A 135 68.11 -8.25 59.52
N LEU A 136 68.85 -9.19 58.95
CA LEU A 136 68.43 -9.93 57.76
C LEU A 136 67.21 -10.81 58.02
N GLN A 137 67.09 -11.38 59.22
CA GLN A 137 65.90 -12.12 59.62
C GLN A 137 64.69 -11.20 59.83
N ASP A 138 64.89 -10.02 60.43
CA ASP A 138 63.83 -9.05 60.68
C ASP A 138 63.30 -8.46 59.35
N VAL A 139 64.19 -8.08 58.42
CA VAL A 139 63.81 -7.65 57.06
C VAL A 139 63.02 -8.76 56.35
N LYS A 140 63.46 -10.03 56.44
CA LYS A 140 62.72 -11.14 55.83
C LYS A 140 61.29 -11.27 56.38
N LYS A 141 61.12 -11.16 57.70
CA LYS A 141 59.78 -11.20 58.33
C LYS A 141 58.92 -10.03 57.90
N GLU A 142 59.51 -8.82 57.85
CA GLU A 142 58.80 -7.63 57.40
C GLU A 142 58.34 -7.76 55.94
N THR A 143 59.22 -8.22 55.04
CA THR A 143 58.85 -8.47 53.64
C THR A 143 57.78 -9.55 53.48
N GLU A 144 57.80 -10.59 54.32
CA GLU A 144 56.79 -11.65 54.32
C GLU A 144 55.42 -11.12 54.76
N ILE A 145 55.38 -10.32 55.83
CA ILE A 145 54.13 -9.67 56.29
C ILE A 145 53.60 -8.72 55.22
N GLU A 146 54.48 -7.93 54.59
CA GLU A 146 54.06 -7.02 53.52
C GLU A 146 53.51 -7.79 52.31
N LEU A 147 54.12 -8.91 51.95
CA LEU A 147 53.64 -9.78 50.87
C LEU A 147 52.27 -10.38 51.21
N GLN A 148 52.08 -10.87 52.43
CA GLN A 148 50.78 -11.37 52.90
C GLN A 148 49.70 -10.29 52.93
N ASN A 149 50.05 -9.05 53.30
CA ASN A 149 49.14 -7.90 53.26
C ASN A 149 48.74 -7.56 51.82
N ARG A 150 49.70 -7.57 50.89
CA ARG A 150 49.45 -7.35 49.46
C ARG A 150 48.59 -8.47 48.87
N ASP A 151 48.86 -9.73 49.20
CA ASP A 151 48.04 -10.87 48.76
C ASP A 151 46.60 -10.78 49.29
N SER A 152 46.43 -10.37 50.55
CA SER A 152 45.11 -10.11 51.15
C SER A 152 44.37 -8.99 50.43
N MET A 153 45.07 -7.90 50.08
CA MET A 153 44.49 -6.80 49.29
C MET A 153 44.11 -7.25 47.88
N ILE A 154 44.95 -8.05 47.22
CA ILE A 154 44.66 -8.61 45.90
C ILE A 154 43.41 -9.51 45.96
N ALA A 155 43.26 -10.32 47.01
CA ALA A 155 42.07 -11.15 47.20
C ALA A 155 40.81 -10.29 47.38
N TYR A 156 40.87 -9.28 48.25
CA TYR A 156 39.76 -8.34 48.47
C TYR A 156 39.33 -7.62 47.18
N LEU A 157 40.28 -7.06 46.42
CA LEU A 157 39.98 -6.36 45.17
C LEU A 157 39.42 -7.29 44.09
N LYS A 158 39.84 -8.57 44.07
CA LYS A 158 39.26 -9.58 43.16
C LYS A 158 37.82 -9.90 43.53
N ASP A 159 37.53 -10.05 44.82
CA ASP A 159 36.18 -10.32 45.30
C ASP A 159 35.25 -9.13 45.03
N GLU A 160 35.71 -7.91 45.29
CA GLU A 160 34.96 -6.67 44.98
C GLU A 160 34.68 -6.54 43.48
N LEU A 161 35.68 -6.80 42.62
CA LEU A 161 35.49 -6.76 41.18
C LEU A 161 34.49 -7.83 40.70
N GLN A 162 34.55 -9.03 41.27
CA GLN A 162 33.63 -10.10 40.94
C GLN A 162 32.21 -9.80 41.43
N GLU A 163 32.05 -9.22 42.62
CA GLU A 163 30.77 -8.73 43.14
C GLU A 163 30.18 -7.67 42.20
N MET A 164 30.95 -6.64 41.85
CA MET A 164 30.52 -5.58 40.94
C MET A 164 30.13 -6.11 39.57
N LYS A 165 30.85 -7.11 39.04
CA LYS A 165 30.52 -7.78 37.78
C LYS A 165 29.18 -8.53 37.87
N THR A 166 28.96 -9.30 38.93
CA THR A 166 27.71 -10.05 39.10
C THR A 166 26.52 -9.12 39.32
N LYS A 167 26.69 -8.04 40.09
CA LYS A 167 25.68 -7.01 40.31
C LYS A 167 25.29 -6.31 39.00
N THR A 168 26.27 -5.83 38.25
CA THR A 168 26.05 -5.17 36.95
C THR A 168 25.34 -6.10 35.96
N ASN A 169 25.75 -7.36 35.88
CA ASN A 169 25.10 -8.34 35.02
C ASN A 169 23.64 -8.62 35.43
N ARG A 170 23.37 -8.71 36.74
CA ARG A 170 22.02 -8.90 37.27
C ARG A 170 21.13 -7.69 36.96
N GLU A 171 21.65 -6.48 37.16
CA GLU A 171 20.95 -5.22 36.85
C GLU A 171 20.66 -5.11 35.35
N SER A 172 21.64 -5.37 34.50
CA SER A 172 21.48 -5.40 33.04
C SER A 172 20.40 -6.40 32.60
N CYS A 173 20.41 -7.62 33.16
CA CYS A 173 19.41 -8.64 32.89
C CYS A 173 18.00 -8.22 33.34
N CYS A 174 17.90 -7.57 34.51
CA CYS A 174 16.63 -7.06 35.02
C CYS A 174 16.06 -5.94 34.14
N MET A 175 16.90 -4.98 33.76
CA MET A 175 16.52 -3.89 32.85
C MET A 175 16.09 -4.40 31.49
N LYS A 176 16.84 -5.36 30.92
CA LYS A 176 16.47 -6.01 29.66
C LYS A 176 15.10 -6.69 29.75
N LYS A 177 14.85 -7.51 30.78
CA LYS A 177 13.55 -8.17 30.97
C LYS A 177 12.41 -7.18 31.15
N SER A 178 12.64 -6.07 31.86
CA SER A 178 11.64 -5.03 32.07
C SER A 178 11.28 -4.31 30.77
N THR A 179 12.28 -3.92 29.98
CA THR A 179 12.09 -3.28 28.68
C THR A 179 11.43 -4.23 27.66
N ASP A 180 11.88 -5.49 27.58
CA ASP A 180 11.28 -6.52 26.73
C ASP A 180 9.79 -6.74 27.08
N PHE A 181 9.46 -6.79 28.37
CA PHE A 181 8.07 -6.90 28.84
C PHE A 181 7.23 -5.68 28.43
N GLN A 182 7.77 -4.46 28.56
CA GLN A 182 7.08 -3.23 28.16
C GLN A 182 6.83 -3.18 26.65
N VAL A 183 7.83 -3.59 25.86
CA VAL A 183 7.71 -3.70 24.40
C VAL A 183 6.64 -4.73 24.04
N HIS A 184 6.66 -5.92 24.62
CA HIS A 184 5.65 -6.95 24.38
C HIS A 184 4.25 -6.51 24.79
N GLN A 185 4.10 -5.84 25.93
CA GLN A 185 2.81 -5.33 26.38
C GLN A 185 2.27 -4.29 25.38
N THR A 186 3.12 -3.36 24.94
CA THR A 186 2.75 -2.32 23.98
C THR A 186 2.38 -2.94 22.64
N GLN A 187 3.20 -3.86 22.14
CA GLN A 187 2.95 -4.59 20.90
C GLN A 187 1.62 -5.36 20.95
N LYS A 188 1.29 -6.00 22.08
CA LYS A 188 0.01 -6.69 22.26
C LYS A 188 -1.18 -5.73 22.23
N LYS A 189 -1.05 -4.56 22.88
CA LYS A 189 -2.10 -3.52 22.84
C LYS A 189 -2.32 -3.01 21.40
N CYS A 190 -1.24 -2.74 20.67
CA CYS A 190 -1.32 -2.33 19.27
C CYS A 190 -1.98 -3.38 18.40
N ARG A 191 -1.53 -4.65 18.48
CA ARG A 191 -2.12 -5.76 17.73
C ARG A 191 -3.62 -5.93 18.00
N ASN A 192 -4.03 -5.84 19.26
CA ASN A 192 -5.44 -5.94 19.61
C ASN A 192 -6.27 -4.78 19.01
N ALA A 193 -5.73 -3.57 19.01
CA ALA A 193 -6.39 -2.42 18.39
C ALA A 193 -6.45 -2.58 16.86
N GLU A 194 -5.37 -3.06 16.23
CA GLU A 194 -5.33 -3.38 14.80
C GLU A 194 -6.39 -4.42 14.43
N THR A 195 -6.51 -5.53 15.19
CA THR A 195 -7.52 -6.56 14.93
C THR A 195 -8.94 -6.03 15.04
N LEU A 196 -9.23 -5.13 16.01
CA LEU A 196 -10.55 -4.52 16.14
C LEU A 196 -10.88 -3.61 14.95
N LEU A 197 -9.91 -2.81 14.50
CA LEU A 197 -10.06 -1.97 13.31
C LEU A 197 -10.25 -2.82 12.05
N GLU A 198 -9.53 -3.92 11.90
CA GLU A 198 -9.70 -4.86 10.78
C GLU A 198 -11.10 -5.50 10.76
N GLU A 199 -11.61 -5.89 11.93
CA GLU A 199 -12.98 -6.40 12.08
C GLU A 199 -14.03 -5.34 11.69
N GLU A 200 -13.83 -4.08 12.11
CA GLU A 200 -14.70 -2.97 11.75
C GLU A 200 -14.67 -2.68 10.24
N ILE A 201 -13.47 -2.64 9.64
CA ILE A 201 -13.30 -2.48 8.18
C ILE A 201 -14.03 -3.61 7.46
N LYS A 202 -13.88 -4.86 7.90
CA LYS A 202 -14.56 -6.00 7.27
C LYS A 202 -16.08 -5.86 7.38
N LYS A 203 -16.59 -5.46 8.54
CA LYS A 203 -18.03 -5.23 8.75
C LYS A 203 -18.57 -4.11 7.85
N LEU A 204 -17.84 -2.99 7.72
CA LEU A 204 -18.21 -1.88 6.84
C LEU A 204 -18.20 -2.29 5.36
N ARG A 205 -17.21 -3.09 4.94
CA ARG A 205 -17.16 -3.65 3.57
C ARG A 205 -18.36 -4.53 3.29
N SER A 206 -18.72 -5.45 4.18
CA SER A 206 -19.90 -6.31 4.01
C SER A 206 -21.19 -5.49 3.90
N LYS A 207 -21.37 -4.45 4.73
CA LYS A 207 -22.51 -3.54 4.61
C LYS A 207 -22.55 -2.80 3.27
N THR A 208 -21.40 -2.33 2.80
CA THR A 208 -21.29 -1.65 1.51
C THR A 208 -21.66 -2.59 0.35
N GLU A 209 -21.18 -3.83 0.37
CA GLU A 209 -21.55 -4.85 -0.62
C GLU A 209 -23.05 -5.19 -0.59
N GLU A 210 -23.65 -5.26 0.60
CA GLU A 210 -25.10 -5.43 0.76
C GLU A 210 -25.89 -4.25 0.18
N GLU A 211 -25.48 -3.01 0.47
CA GLU A 211 -26.09 -1.80 -0.09
C GLU A 211 -25.96 -1.74 -1.62
N ILE A 212 -24.78 -2.06 -2.16
CA ILE A 212 -24.57 -2.14 -3.62
C ILE A 212 -25.52 -3.18 -4.23
N ARG A 213 -25.63 -4.37 -3.63
CA ARG A 213 -26.52 -5.42 -4.14
C ARG A 213 -27.98 -4.95 -4.14
N VAL A 214 -28.47 -4.41 -3.03
CA VAL A 214 -29.86 -3.90 -2.94
C VAL A 214 -30.08 -2.76 -3.94
N HIS A 215 -29.12 -1.84 -4.08
CA HIS A 215 -29.20 -0.75 -5.05
C HIS A 215 -29.32 -1.27 -6.48
N THR A 216 -28.48 -2.25 -6.88
CA THR A 216 -28.56 -2.85 -8.22
C THR A 216 -29.90 -3.54 -8.48
N GLU A 217 -30.47 -4.21 -7.47
CA GLU A 217 -31.78 -4.85 -7.57
C GLU A 217 -32.89 -3.80 -7.74
N ILE A 218 -32.88 -2.75 -6.93
CA ILE A 218 -33.84 -1.62 -7.03
C ILE A 218 -33.74 -0.99 -8.43
N GLU A 219 -32.55 -0.64 -8.88
CA GLU A 219 -32.35 -0.07 -10.21
C GLU A 219 -32.84 -1.00 -11.32
N SER A 220 -32.58 -2.31 -11.21
CA SER A 220 -33.05 -3.28 -12.20
C SER A 220 -34.58 -3.33 -12.25
N SER A 221 -35.25 -3.30 -11.10
CA SER A 221 -36.72 -3.28 -11.00
C SER A 221 -37.32 -2.00 -11.57
N LEU A 222 -36.69 -0.84 -11.31
CA LEU A 222 -37.11 0.44 -11.85
C LEU A 222 -36.94 0.50 -13.36
N ARG A 223 -35.81 0.01 -13.90
CA ARG A 223 -35.58 -0.11 -15.35
C ARG A 223 -36.63 -1.00 -16.00
N GLN A 224 -36.97 -2.14 -15.38
CA GLN A 224 -38.04 -3.01 -15.89
C GLN A 224 -39.41 -2.34 -15.88
N HIS A 225 -39.74 -1.58 -14.83
CA HIS A 225 -41.00 -0.85 -14.78
C HIS A 225 -41.04 0.26 -15.82
N HIS A 226 -39.95 1.01 -15.98
CA HIS A 226 -39.82 2.05 -17.00
C HIS A 226 -40.06 1.47 -18.40
N LYS A 227 -39.38 0.36 -18.74
CA LYS A 227 -39.57 -0.34 -20.00
C LYS A 227 -41.03 -0.74 -20.25
N LYS A 228 -41.74 -1.27 -19.23
CA LYS A 228 -43.18 -1.61 -19.36
C LYS A 228 -44.06 -0.40 -19.62
N VAL A 229 -43.69 0.77 -19.11
CA VAL A 229 -44.43 2.02 -19.37
C VAL A 229 -44.11 2.54 -20.77
N GLU A 230 -42.85 2.47 -21.20
CA GLU A 230 -42.44 2.82 -22.56
C GLU A 230 -43.16 1.95 -23.61
N GLU A 231 -43.19 0.63 -23.41
CA GLU A 231 -43.92 -0.31 -24.31
C GLU A 231 -45.42 0.04 -24.40
N LYS A 232 -46.04 0.44 -23.29
CA LYS A 232 -47.44 0.90 -23.29
C LYS A 232 -47.60 2.22 -24.00
N LEU A 233 -46.66 3.14 -23.83
CA LEU A 233 -46.69 4.45 -24.51
C LEU A 233 -46.58 4.25 -26.02
N GLU A 234 -45.63 3.44 -26.48
CA GLU A 234 -45.44 3.10 -27.89
C GLU A 234 -46.72 2.47 -28.47
N TYR A 235 -47.31 1.48 -27.77
CA TYR A 235 -48.60 0.92 -28.17
C TYR A 235 -49.71 1.97 -28.34
N TRP A 236 -49.81 2.92 -27.41
CA TRP A 236 -50.84 3.96 -27.50
C TRP A 236 -50.55 4.95 -28.62
N VAL A 237 -49.29 5.34 -28.83
CA VAL A 237 -48.88 6.21 -29.94
C VAL A 237 -49.24 5.55 -31.28
N ASP A 238 -48.80 4.31 -31.50
CA ASP A 238 -49.12 3.55 -32.71
C ASP A 238 -50.63 3.45 -32.94
N LYS A 239 -51.38 3.17 -31.87
CA LYS A 239 -52.84 3.10 -31.95
C LYS A 239 -53.44 4.44 -32.38
N TYR A 240 -53.01 5.54 -31.77
CA TYR A 240 -53.53 6.87 -32.11
C TYR A 240 -53.16 7.28 -33.54
N GLU A 241 -51.96 6.97 -34.00
CA GLU A 241 -51.54 7.20 -35.39
C GLU A 241 -52.43 6.42 -36.36
N ASN A 242 -52.59 5.10 -36.15
CA ASN A 242 -53.46 4.26 -36.98
C ASN A 242 -54.93 4.72 -36.97
N ASP A 243 -55.49 5.07 -35.80
CA ASP A 243 -56.87 5.56 -35.69
C ASP A 243 -57.02 6.93 -36.39
N THR A 244 -56.00 7.77 -36.37
CA THR A 244 -55.98 9.08 -37.06
C THR A 244 -55.91 8.88 -38.57
N ASP A 245 -54.98 8.04 -39.05
CA ASP A 245 -54.83 7.71 -40.47
C ASP A 245 -56.13 7.12 -41.02
N ALA A 246 -56.77 6.19 -40.30
CA ALA A 246 -58.07 5.63 -40.69
C ALA A 246 -59.18 6.70 -40.78
N LYS A 247 -59.18 7.68 -39.86
CA LYS A 247 -60.15 8.79 -39.90
C LYS A 247 -59.87 9.76 -41.05
N ASP A 248 -58.60 10.02 -41.35
CA ASP A 248 -58.21 10.85 -42.49
C ASP A 248 -58.59 10.16 -43.81
N GLU A 249 -58.40 8.85 -43.93
CA GLU A 249 -58.87 8.07 -45.09
C GLU A 249 -60.41 8.12 -45.24
N GLU A 250 -61.17 7.94 -44.16
CA GLU A 250 -62.63 8.10 -44.17
C GLU A 250 -63.05 9.50 -44.61
N LEU A 251 -62.38 10.54 -44.09
CA LEU A 251 -62.64 11.94 -44.47
C LEU A 251 -62.35 12.19 -45.94
N ASP A 252 -61.26 11.65 -46.47
CA ASP A 252 -60.89 11.81 -47.87
C ASP A 252 -61.83 11.05 -48.80
N ALA A 253 -62.28 9.85 -48.41
CA ALA A 253 -63.33 9.12 -49.13
C ALA A 253 -64.66 9.90 -49.16
N LEU A 254 -65.06 10.51 -48.04
CA LEU A 254 -66.27 11.36 -47.99
C LEU A 254 -66.11 12.64 -48.81
N LYS A 255 -64.94 13.29 -48.81
CA LYS A 255 -64.65 14.44 -49.67
C LYS A 255 -64.74 14.04 -51.16
N ALA A 256 -64.18 12.89 -51.52
CA ALA A 256 -64.24 12.37 -52.89
C ALA A 256 -65.69 12.06 -53.31
N SER A 257 -66.47 11.39 -52.45
CA SER A 257 -67.91 11.14 -52.70
C SER A 257 -68.71 12.44 -52.83
N LYS A 258 -68.46 13.43 -51.97
CA LYS A 258 -69.09 14.76 -52.06
C LYS A 258 -68.73 15.46 -53.38
N ALA A 259 -67.46 15.41 -53.79
CA ALA A 259 -67.03 16.00 -55.05
C ALA A 259 -67.72 15.33 -56.25
N HIS A 260 -67.80 14.00 -56.25
CA HIS A 260 -68.51 13.24 -57.29
C HIS A 260 -70.02 13.54 -57.31
N ASN A 261 -70.68 13.60 -56.16
CA ASN A 261 -72.09 13.99 -56.06
C ASN A 261 -72.33 15.43 -56.56
N MET A 262 -71.37 16.33 -56.31
CA MET A 262 -71.46 17.70 -56.83
C MET A 262 -71.30 17.73 -58.35
N GLU A 263 -70.36 16.97 -58.90
CA GLU A 263 -70.14 16.83 -60.35
C GLU A 263 -71.38 16.25 -61.05
N THR A 264 -71.97 15.18 -60.51
CA THR A 264 -73.20 14.58 -61.05
C THR A 264 -74.41 15.51 -60.97
N LEU A 265 -74.53 16.31 -59.90
CA LEU A 265 -75.56 17.35 -59.80
C LEU A 265 -75.35 18.47 -60.82
N GLN A 266 -74.10 18.90 -61.04
CA GLN A 266 -73.75 19.88 -62.07
C GLN A 266 -74.09 19.36 -63.46
N SER A 267 -73.70 18.13 -63.80
CA SER A 267 -74.00 17.54 -65.11
C SER A 267 -75.51 17.38 -65.34
N LEU A 268 -76.28 17.00 -64.31
CA LEU A 268 -77.74 16.91 -64.42
C LEU A 268 -78.38 18.30 -64.58
N ALA A 269 -77.87 19.31 -63.87
CA ALA A 269 -78.35 20.69 -64.01
C ALA A 269 -78.07 21.24 -65.42
N GLU A 270 -76.89 20.95 -65.98
CA GLU A 270 -76.56 21.26 -67.37
C GLU A 270 -77.49 20.52 -68.34
N GLU A 271 -77.75 19.22 -68.12
CA GLU A 271 -78.68 18.45 -68.94
C GLU A 271 -80.10 19.05 -68.90
N CYS A 272 -80.61 19.41 -67.71
CA CYS A 272 -81.89 20.10 -67.57
C CYS A 272 -81.91 21.45 -68.31
N GLN A 273 -80.85 22.24 -68.22
CA GLN A 273 -80.74 23.51 -68.97
C GLN A 273 -80.80 23.27 -70.48
N THR A 274 -80.07 22.27 -70.99
CA THR A 274 -80.13 21.93 -72.43
C THR A 274 -81.51 21.44 -72.85
N PHE A 275 -82.22 20.67 -72.02
CA PHE A 275 -83.61 20.29 -72.29
C PHE A 275 -84.56 21.48 -72.28
N GLU A 276 -84.40 22.41 -71.33
CA GLU A 276 -85.20 23.64 -71.30
C GLU A 276 -84.95 24.50 -72.55
N GLU A 277 -83.69 24.69 -72.95
CA GLU A 277 -83.31 25.42 -74.16
C GLU A 277 -83.88 24.78 -75.43
N THR A 278 -83.82 23.45 -75.54
CA THR A 278 -84.39 22.72 -76.68
C THR A 278 -85.92 22.79 -76.70
N ILE A 279 -86.59 22.70 -75.56
CA ILE A 279 -88.06 22.88 -75.45
C ILE A 279 -88.46 24.32 -75.83
N ILE A 280 -87.73 25.32 -75.33
CA ILE A 280 -87.96 26.73 -75.67
C ILE A 280 -87.78 26.93 -77.18
N SER A 281 -86.71 26.37 -77.76
CA SER A 281 -86.42 26.44 -79.19
C SER A 281 -87.50 25.76 -80.04
N ASP A 282 -87.94 24.55 -79.68
CA ASP A 282 -89.04 23.85 -80.38
C ASP A 282 -90.36 24.61 -80.27
N ARG A 283 -90.68 25.19 -79.08
CA ARG A 283 -91.86 26.06 -78.91
C ARG A 283 -91.77 27.31 -79.78
N ALA A 284 -90.60 27.94 -79.83
CA ALA A 284 -90.35 29.11 -80.67
C ALA A 284 -90.46 28.78 -82.15
N GLU A 285 -89.92 27.64 -82.60
CA GLU A 285 -89.99 27.15 -83.97
C GLU A 285 -91.44 26.81 -84.37
N LYS A 286 -92.19 26.11 -83.51
CA LYS A 286 -93.62 25.84 -83.73
C LYS A 286 -94.43 27.12 -83.80
N ALA A 287 -94.15 28.11 -82.95
CA ALA A 287 -94.80 29.41 -82.99
C ALA A 287 -94.44 30.19 -84.27
N ALA A 288 -93.18 30.13 -84.71
CA ALA A 288 -92.72 30.74 -85.95
C ALA A 288 -93.42 30.10 -87.17
N LYS A 289 -93.46 28.77 -87.25
CA LYS A 289 -94.20 28.03 -88.30
C LYS A 289 -95.69 28.38 -88.32
N ARG A 290 -96.33 28.55 -87.15
CA ARG A 290 -97.73 29.02 -87.10
C ARG A 290 -97.89 30.43 -87.65
N ARG A 291 -97.01 31.36 -87.28
CA ARG A 291 -97.04 32.73 -87.80
C ARG A 291 -96.81 32.78 -89.31
N GLU A 292 -95.89 31.95 -89.82
CA GLU A 292 -95.63 31.81 -91.25
C GLU A 292 -96.87 31.30 -91.98
N LEU A 293 -97.53 30.23 -91.50
CA LEU A 293 -98.78 29.76 -92.07
C LEU A 293 -99.92 30.78 -91.98
N GLU A 294 -100.00 31.57 -90.90
CA GLU A 294 -100.96 32.66 -90.76
C GLU A 294 -100.67 33.79 -91.76
N GLN A 295 -99.40 34.13 -91.97
CA GLN A 295 -98.95 35.08 -92.99
C GLN A 295 -99.29 34.58 -94.39
N ASP A 296 -98.91 33.36 -94.75
CA ASP A 296 -99.25 32.71 -96.01
C ASP A 296 -100.76 32.68 -96.25
N ALA A 297 -101.56 32.41 -95.21
CA ALA A 297 -103.01 32.42 -95.30
C ALA A 297 -103.57 33.84 -95.53
N LEU A 298 -102.98 34.87 -94.91
CA LEU A 298 -103.32 36.26 -95.16
C LEU A 298 -102.90 36.70 -96.57
N GLU A 299 -101.71 36.31 -97.02
CA GLU A 299 -101.23 36.53 -98.37
C GLU A 299 -102.15 35.85 -99.39
N LEU A 300 -102.51 34.59 -99.18
CA LEU A 300 -103.46 33.88 -100.03
C LEU A 300 -104.84 34.55 -100.03
N LYS A 301 -105.36 34.98 -98.88
CA LYS A 301 -106.61 35.76 -98.82
C LYS A 301 -106.50 37.07 -99.60
N SER A 302 -105.35 37.74 -99.54
CA SER A 302 -105.10 38.96 -100.32
C SER A 302 -105.05 38.67 -101.82
N ILE A 303 -104.37 37.60 -102.24
CA ILE A 303 -104.30 37.11 -103.62
C ILE A 303 -105.69 36.71 -104.12
N LEU A 304 -106.49 36.01 -103.31
CA LEU A 304 -107.87 35.63 -103.66
C LEU A 304 -108.78 36.85 -103.78
N LYS A 305 -108.65 37.85 -102.91
CA LYS A 305 -109.35 39.14 -103.06
C LYS A 305 -108.91 39.84 -104.35
N LEU A 306 -107.62 39.82 -104.68
CA LEU A 306 -107.09 40.37 -105.93
C LEU A 306 -107.67 39.63 -107.15
N GLN A 307 -107.70 38.29 -107.12
CA GLN A 307 -108.30 37.45 -108.15
C GLN A 307 -109.82 37.70 -108.27
N ALA A 308 -110.55 37.81 -107.17
CA ALA A 308 -111.98 38.09 -107.16
C ALA A 308 -112.28 39.51 -107.66
N TRP A 309 -111.46 40.49 -107.28
CA TRP A 309 -111.50 41.84 -107.83
C TRP A 309 -111.26 41.82 -109.34
N TRP A 310 -110.25 41.09 -109.82
CA TRP A 310 -109.95 40.95 -111.25
C TRP A 310 -111.09 40.25 -112.01
N ARG A 311 -111.57 39.10 -111.52
CA ARG A 311 -112.73 38.37 -112.10
C ARG A 311 -113.99 39.24 -112.10
N GLY A 312 -114.30 39.93 -111.00
CA GLY A 312 -115.43 40.85 -110.91
C GLY A 312 -115.27 42.06 -111.84
N THR A 313 -114.04 42.54 -112.03
CA THR A 313 -113.71 43.57 -113.01
C THR A 313 -113.89 43.04 -114.44
N MET A 314 -113.49 41.80 -114.74
CA MET A 314 -113.75 41.17 -116.03
C MET A 314 -115.26 41.07 -116.33
N VAL A 315 -116.08 40.70 -115.34
CA VAL A 315 -117.54 40.63 -115.50
C VAL A 315 -118.16 42.01 -115.69
N ARG A 316 -117.81 42.99 -114.84
CA ARG A 316 -118.41 44.35 -114.88
C ARG A 316 -117.95 45.19 -116.06
N ARG A 317 -116.72 45.00 -116.53
CA ARG A 317 -116.18 45.67 -117.73
C ARG A 317 -116.35 44.83 -119.01
N HIS A 318 -117.00 43.66 -118.94
CA HIS A 318 -117.28 42.77 -120.07
C HIS A 318 -116.02 42.40 -120.88
N LEU A 319 -115.00 41.90 -120.18
CA LEU A 319 -113.75 41.44 -120.76
C LEU A 319 -113.72 39.90 -120.74
N GLY A 320 -113.38 39.28 -121.87
CA GLY A 320 -113.35 37.83 -122.03
C GLY A 320 -114.74 37.17 -122.20
N PRO A 321 -114.96 35.93 -121.71
CA PRO A 321 -116.16 35.10 -121.99
C PRO A 321 -117.52 35.73 -121.64
N TYR A 322 -117.53 36.82 -120.85
CA TYR A 322 -118.73 37.54 -120.42
C TYR A 322 -119.25 38.57 -121.43
N GLN A 323 -118.58 38.78 -122.58
CA GLN A 323 -119.15 39.53 -123.71
C GLN A 323 -120.42 38.87 -124.28
N ALA A 324 -120.47 37.52 -124.28
CA ALA A 324 -121.62 36.77 -124.80
C ALA A 324 -122.92 36.99 -123.99
N LEU A 325 -122.81 37.36 -122.72
CA LEU A 325 -123.97 37.60 -121.83
C LEU A 325 -124.63 38.97 -122.05
N VAL A 326 -123.91 39.94 -122.62
CA VAL A 326 -124.46 41.26 -122.98
C VAL A 326 -125.37 41.17 -124.20
N GLU A 327 -125.00 40.33 -125.17
CA GLU A 327 -125.78 40.15 -126.39
C GLU A 327 -127.11 39.41 -126.12
N MET A 328 -127.14 38.47 -125.16
CA MET A 328 -128.37 37.80 -124.73
C MET A 328 -129.34 38.70 -123.92
N ARG A 329 -128.86 39.78 -123.31
CA ARG A 329 -129.69 40.70 -122.49
C ARG A 329 -130.25 41.89 -123.27
N LYS A 330 -129.77 42.12 -124.50
CA LYS A 330 -130.36 43.11 -125.43
C LYS A 330 -131.65 42.59 -126.11
N GLY A 331 -132.02 41.32 -125.91
CA GLY A 331 -133.34 40.73 -126.19
C GLY A 331 -134.44 41.24 -125.24
N ARG A 332 -134.71 42.54 -125.35
CA ARG A 332 -135.86 43.27 -124.82
C ARG A 332 -137.17 42.51 -125.02
N LEU A 333 -137.92 42.32 -123.94
CA LEU A 333 -139.06 43.16 -123.52
C LEU A 333 -140.27 43.12 -124.49
N ALA A 334 -140.98 41.99 -124.49
CA ALA A 334 -142.40 41.92 -124.86
C ALA A 334 -143.08 40.70 -124.21
N LYS A 335 -143.27 40.70 -122.88
CA LYS A 335 -144.49 40.19 -122.25
C LYS A 335 -144.49 40.49 -120.74
N GLN A 336 -145.55 41.19 -120.40
CA GLN A 336 -145.89 41.85 -119.15
C GLN A 336 -146.81 40.93 -118.33
N LYS A 337 -146.94 41.25 -117.03
CA LYS A 337 -147.96 40.76 -116.06
C LYS A 337 -147.70 39.33 -115.57
N GLU A 338 -147.82 38.98 -114.28
CA GLU A 338 -148.64 39.53 -113.20
C GLU A 338 -148.25 38.83 -111.86
N LYS A 339 -148.65 39.44 -110.72
CA LYS A 339 -148.73 38.89 -109.35
C LYS A 339 -147.40 38.67 -108.62
N GLY A 340 -147.23 38.95 -107.33
CA GLY A 340 -148.10 39.36 -106.22
C GLY A 340 -147.22 39.19 -104.96
N LYS A 341 -147.04 40.22 -104.12
CA LYS A 341 -147.77 40.50 -102.86
C LYS A 341 -147.43 39.53 -101.70
N LYS A 342 -147.20 40.13 -100.51
CA LYS A 342 -147.22 39.57 -99.13
C LYS A 342 -146.02 38.73 -98.69
N GLU A 343 -145.61 38.66 -97.41
CA GLU A 343 -145.78 39.41 -96.16
C GLU A 343 -145.03 38.57 -95.09
N LYS A 344 -144.59 39.21 -93.99
CA LYS A 344 -144.48 38.67 -92.61
C LYS A 344 -143.26 37.84 -92.14
N PHE A 345 -142.61 38.45 -91.15
CA PHE A 345 -142.32 38.00 -89.77
C PHE A 345 -141.63 36.65 -89.49
N GLY A 346 -140.62 36.72 -88.62
CA GLY A 346 -140.67 35.92 -87.39
C GLY A 346 -139.42 35.14 -86.99
N ALA A 347 -138.76 35.64 -85.93
CA ALA A 347 -138.41 34.91 -84.72
C ALA A 347 -137.22 33.93 -84.65
N LYS A 348 -136.38 34.24 -83.64
CA LYS A 348 -135.90 33.38 -82.54
C LYS A 348 -134.75 32.37 -82.75
N LYS A 349 -133.80 32.55 -81.83
CA LYS A 349 -133.21 31.59 -80.87
C LYS A 349 -131.89 30.87 -81.23
N LYS A 350 -130.93 31.13 -80.33
CA LYS A 350 -130.09 30.20 -79.53
C LYS A 350 -129.31 29.11 -80.27
N THR A 351 -128.00 29.08 -79.99
CA THR A 351 -127.15 28.01 -79.39
C THR A 351 -125.72 28.27 -79.86
N ARG A 352 -124.63 28.08 -79.12
CA ARG A 352 -124.33 27.56 -77.79
C ARG A 352 -122.97 28.16 -77.40
#